data_AF-A0A484MTQ7-F1
#
_entry.id   AF-A0A484MTQ7-F1
#
_cell.length_a   1.000
_cell.length_b   1.000
_cell.length_c   1.000
_cell.angle_alpha   90.00
_cell.angle_beta   90.00
_cell.angle_gamma   90.00
#
_symmetry.space_group_name_H-M   'P 1'
#
loop_
_entity.id
_entity.type
_entity.pdbx_description
1 polymer ?
#
loop_
_entity_poly.entity_id
_entity_poly.type
_entity_poly.pdbx_seq_one_letter_code
_entity_poly.pdbx_strand_id
1 'polypeptide(L)'
;MSGSVKVLEPAFQGAGQRAGIEIWRVENFQPVPLPKSDYGKFYSGDSYIILQTTSGRGGSYLFDIHFWLGKDTSQDEAGTAAIKTVELDTMLGGRAVQHREIQGHESDKFLSYFKPCIIPLEGGVASGFKTPEEEEFETRLYLCKGKRVVKMKQVPFSRSSLNHDDIFILDTKDKIYQFNGVNSNIQERAKALEVVQFLKDTHHNGMCMVAIVEDGNQAEPDSGEFWEVFGGFAPICRNIAGEDDIIPEKTPPKLFCISNGQLSPVDGGLSKSILESTKCYLLDCGVEIFVWVGRVTQLDERKAATQTAEAFFVSQNRPKSVKITQLIQGHETHSFKIEFDSWSSGSASEPEEGRGKVAAFLKQQGGGIKASIKSAPAKEEAPPLLDGGGKLEVWCINENAKTSVPKQDVGKFYSGDCYVVLYSYHSHHDKKEDYYLCWWIGKDSIEEDRMMAAELVTKMFNSLKGRPVMGRIFQGKEPPQFVAIFQPMVVLKGGLSSGYKNYIVDKNINDETYIADSVALVRISGTSVHNNKAVQVDLAATSLNSNECFLLQSGSMFIWHGVHSTYEQQQLAAKIADFLKPGVSVKHTKEGAEISAFWSALGGKENYTSKKAPLEVIIHDPHMFTYSIKKGVF
;
A
#
# COMPACT_ATOMS: atom_id res chain seq x y z
N MET A 1 -36.67 14.74 27.48
CA MET A 1 -37.10 15.34 26.21
C MET A 1 -36.88 14.29 25.13
N SER A 2 -37.96 13.65 24.67
CA SER A 2 -37.90 12.55 23.69
C SER A 2 -37.39 13.10 22.35
N GLY A 3 -36.20 12.67 21.94
CA GLY A 3 -35.71 12.95 20.59
C GLY A 3 -36.67 12.34 19.58
N SER A 4 -37.18 13.16 18.68
CA SER A 4 -37.94 12.73 17.51
C SER A 4 -37.16 11.62 16.79
N VAL A 5 -37.77 10.45 16.64
CA VAL A 5 -37.23 9.36 15.83
C VAL A 5 -37.15 9.90 14.40
N LYS A 6 -35.96 10.30 13.95
CA LYS A 6 -35.71 10.66 12.55
C LYS A 6 -36.21 9.49 11.71
N VAL A 7 -37.15 9.78 10.81
CA VAL A 7 -37.67 8.80 9.85
C VAL A 7 -36.47 8.26 9.08
N LEU A 8 -36.08 7.03 9.40
CA LEU A 8 -35.04 6.30 8.70
C LEU A 8 -35.59 5.96 7.31
N GLU A 9 -34.76 6.15 6.28
CA GLU A 9 -35.13 5.83 4.90
C GLU A 9 -35.56 4.35 4.80
N PRO A 10 -36.85 4.04 4.51
CA PRO A 10 -37.35 2.66 4.55
C PRO A 10 -36.60 1.71 3.61
N ALA A 11 -36.09 2.21 2.49
CA ALA A 11 -35.36 1.42 1.51
C ALA A 11 -34.06 0.81 2.05
N PHE A 12 -33.48 1.38 3.11
CA PHE A 12 -32.25 0.88 3.74
C PHE A 12 -32.51 -0.02 4.94
N GLN A 13 -33.77 -0.34 5.24
CA GLN A 13 -34.11 -1.22 6.34
C GLN A 13 -33.50 -2.61 6.11
N GLY A 14 -32.60 -3.01 7.01
CA GLY A 14 -31.92 -4.31 6.94
C GLY A 14 -30.62 -4.33 6.13
N ALA A 15 -30.21 -3.20 5.55
CA ALA A 15 -28.94 -3.07 4.84
C ALA A 15 -27.75 -3.41 5.75
N GLY A 16 -26.75 -4.10 5.20
CA GLY A 16 -25.51 -4.42 5.90
C GLY A 16 -25.61 -5.50 6.98
N GLN A 17 -26.72 -6.22 7.07
CA GLN A 17 -26.90 -7.31 8.05
C GLN A 17 -26.19 -8.61 7.66
N ARG A 18 -25.77 -8.75 6.39
CA ARG A 18 -25.09 -9.93 5.87
C ARG A 18 -23.98 -9.53 4.91
N ALA A 19 -22.96 -10.37 4.78
CA ALA A 19 -21.91 -10.16 3.79
C ALA A 19 -22.50 -10.25 2.36
N GLY A 20 -22.08 -9.34 1.48
CA GLY A 20 -22.57 -9.26 0.11
C GLY A 20 -22.70 -7.83 -0.39
N ILE A 21 -23.19 -7.71 -1.64
CA ILE A 21 -23.49 -6.45 -2.30
C ILE A 21 -24.99 -6.19 -2.22
N GLU A 22 -25.37 -4.95 -1.91
CA GLU A 22 -26.72 -4.42 -2.02
C GLU A 22 -26.69 -3.14 -2.87
N ILE A 23 -27.59 -2.99 -3.84
CA ILE A 23 -27.61 -1.86 -4.78
C ILE A 23 -28.98 -1.20 -4.78
N TRP A 24 -29.00 0.13 -4.78
CA TRP A 24 -30.18 0.96 -4.95
C TRP A 24 -29.95 1.92 -6.12
N ARG A 25 -30.99 2.12 -6.95
CA ARG A 25 -31.04 3.18 -7.96
C ARG A 25 -31.78 4.38 -7.37
N VAL A 26 -31.32 5.59 -7.63
CA VAL A 26 -32.05 6.79 -7.22
C VAL A 26 -33.16 7.03 -8.25
N GLU A 27 -34.41 7.00 -7.80
CA GLU A 27 -35.58 7.30 -8.64
C GLU A 27 -36.44 8.36 -7.94
N ASN A 28 -36.69 9.50 -8.58
CA ASN A 28 -37.50 10.59 -8.02
C ASN A 28 -37.06 10.99 -6.60
N PHE A 29 -35.74 11.16 -6.41
CA PHE A 29 -35.10 11.51 -5.13
C PHE A 29 -35.17 10.45 -4.02
N GLN A 30 -35.55 9.21 -4.34
CA GLN A 30 -35.62 8.12 -3.38
C GLN A 30 -34.77 6.92 -3.82
N PRO A 31 -34.06 6.25 -2.89
CA PRO A 31 -33.36 5.01 -3.21
C PRO A 31 -34.35 3.86 -3.39
N VAL A 32 -34.30 3.20 -4.54
CA VAL A 32 -35.11 2.03 -4.87
C VAL A 32 -34.21 0.80 -4.99
N PRO A 33 -34.43 -0.28 -4.21
CA PRO A 33 -33.60 -1.48 -4.28
C PRO A 33 -33.62 -2.12 -5.66
N LEU A 34 -32.44 -2.42 -6.19
CA LEU A 34 -32.29 -3.04 -7.51
C LEU A 34 -32.40 -4.58 -7.39
N PRO A 35 -33.10 -5.26 -8.32
CA PRO A 35 -33.08 -6.72 -8.39
C PRO A 35 -31.66 -7.25 -8.66
N LYS A 36 -31.32 -8.40 -8.06
CA LYS A 36 -30.00 -9.02 -8.24
C LYS A 36 -29.66 -9.38 -9.70
N SER A 37 -30.68 -9.62 -10.53
CA SER A 37 -30.54 -9.87 -11.97
C SER A 37 -30.00 -8.66 -12.75
N ASP A 38 -30.11 -7.46 -12.17
CA ASP A 38 -29.70 -6.21 -12.81
C ASP A 38 -28.41 -5.63 -12.20
N TYR A 39 -27.75 -6.38 -11.29
CA TYR A 39 -26.47 -5.95 -10.74
C TYR A 39 -25.41 -5.89 -11.85
N GLY A 40 -24.75 -4.75 -11.96
CA GLY A 40 -23.78 -4.48 -13.03
C GLY A 40 -24.36 -3.75 -14.25
N LYS A 41 -25.69 -3.59 -14.33
CA LYS A 41 -26.37 -2.77 -15.34
C LYS A 41 -26.59 -1.37 -14.79
N PHE A 42 -25.75 -0.43 -15.23
CA PHE A 42 -25.81 0.96 -14.77
C PHE A 42 -26.20 1.87 -15.93
N TYR A 43 -27.27 2.64 -15.77
CA TYR A 43 -27.72 3.59 -16.77
C TYR A 43 -27.00 4.94 -16.61
N SER A 44 -26.52 5.46 -17.73
CA SER A 44 -25.70 6.69 -17.82
C SER A 44 -26.45 7.94 -17.36
N GLY A 45 -27.77 7.93 -17.43
CA GLY A 45 -28.64 9.01 -16.97
C GLY A 45 -29.02 8.97 -15.50
N ASP A 46 -28.57 7.99 -14.71
CA ASP A 46 -28.99 7.84 -13.31
C ASP A 46 -27.83 7.82 -12.32
N SER A 47 -28.20 7.88 -11.04
CA SER A 47 -27.30 7.71 -9.90
C SER A 47 -27.66 6.46 -9.08
N TYR A 48 -26.64 5.79 -8.54
CA TYR A 48 -26.80 4.54 -7.78
C TYR A 48 -26.05 4.61 -6.45
N ILE A 49 -26.52 3.84 -5.48
CA ILE A 49 -25.88 3.62 -4.18
C ILE A 49 -25.62 2.13 -4.05
N ILE A 50 -24.38 1.76 -3.74
CA ILE A 50 -23.90 0.38 -3.67
C ILE A 50 -23.28 0.19 -2.30
N LEU A 51 -23.81 -0.74 -1.50
CA LEU A 51 -23.22 -1.16 -0.24
C LEU A 51 -22.52 -2.50 -0.43
N GLN A 52 -21.20 -2.53 -0.22
CA GLN A 52 -20.44 -3.75 -0.07
C GLN A 52 -20.20 -4.03 1.41
N THR A 53 -20.77 -5.14 1.90
CA THR A 53 -20.59 -5.63 3.27
C THR A 53 -19.62 -6.81 3.28
N THR A 54 -18.51 -6.67 3.97
CA THR A 54 -17.46 -7.69 4.06
C THR A 54 -17.29 -8.16 5.51
N SER A 55 -17.15 -9.46 5.72
CA SER A 55 -16.84 -9.99 7.06
C SER A 55 -15.41 -9.62 7.47
N GLY A 56 -15.28 -8.84 8.53
CA GLY A 56 -14.03 -8.51 9.22
C GLY A 56 -13.61 -9.59 10.21
N ARG A 57 -12.48 -9.35 10.90
CA ARG A 57 -12.04 -10.21 12.01
C ARG A 57 -12.98 -10.06 13.21
N GLY A 58 -13.06 -11.10 14.05
CA GLY A 58 -13.90 -11.11 15.25
C GLY A 58 -15.41 -11.11 15.01
N GLY A 59 -15.88 -11.38 13.79
CA GLY A 59 -17.31 -11.40 13.45
C GLY A 59 -17.94 -10.02 13.19
N SER A 60 -17.13 -8.97 13.14
CA SER A 60 -17.56 -7.62 12.73
C SER A 60 -17.76 -7.53 11.21
N TYR A 61 -18.57 -6.57 10.76
CA TYR A 61 -18.69 -6.23 9.34
C TYR A 61 -17.95 -4.93 9.03
N LEU A 62 -17.30 -4.91 7.87
CA LEU A 62 -16.74 -3.72 7.23
C LEU A 62 -17.68 -3.30 6.11
N PHE A 63 -17.86 -1.98 5.97
CA PHE A 63 -18.81 -1.41 5.02
C PHE A 63 -18.09 -0.45 4.08
N ASP A 64 -18.28 -0.66 2.79
CA ASP A 64 -17.91 0.27 1.75
C ASP A 64 -19.18 0.71 1.03
N ILE A 65 -19.50 1.99 1.08
CA ILE A 65 -20.62 2.55 0.31
C ILE A 65 -20.02 3.28 -0.89
N HIS A 66 -20.46 2.92 -2.08
CA HIS A 66 -20.11 3.61 -3.31
C HIS A 66 -21.36 4.31 -3.83
N PHE A 67 -21.28 5.58 -4.18
CA PHE A 67 -22.32 6.21 -4.98
C PHE A 67 -21.79 6.45 -6.39
N TRP A 68 -22.40 5.77 -7.35
CA TRP A 68 -22.00 5.82 -8.74
C TRP A 68 -22.86 6.85 -9.47
N LEU A 69 -22.20 7.75 -10.18
CA LEU A 69 -22.83 8.85 -10.91
C LEU A 69 -22.63 8.64 -12.41
N GLY A 70 -23.75 8.46 -13.13
CA GLY A 70 -23.75 8.37 -14.58
C GLY A 70 -23.30 9.67 -15.23
N LYS A 71 -22.72 9.58 -16.42
CA LYS A 71 -22.19 10.74 -17.15
C LYS A 71 -23.29 11.78 -17.50
N ASP A 72 -24.54 11.32 -17.62
CA ASP A 72 -25.72 12.11 -17.99
C ASP A 72 -26.71 12.26 -16.81
N THR A 73 -26.33 11.82 -15.60
CA THR A 73 -27.20 11.98 -14.42
C THR A 73 -27.42 13.44 -14.08
N SER A 74 -28.62 13.76 -13.62
CA SER A 74 -28.96 15.12 -13.24
C SER A 74 -28.31 15.52 -11.91
N GLN A 75 -28.08 16.82 -11.71
CA GLN A 75 -27.40 17.33 -10.50
C GLN A 75 -28.16 17.02 -9.22
N ASP A 76 -29.48 17.01 -9.29
CA ASP A 76 -30.40 16.72 -8.21
C ASP A 76 -30.43 15.21 -7.86
N GLU A 77 -30.32 14.31 -8.83
CA GLU A 77 -30.12 12.88 -8.57
C GLU A 77 -28.74 12.57 -7.99
N ALA A 78 -27.68 13.17 -8.55
CA ALA A 78 -26.32 13.03 -8.02
C ALA A 78 -26.22 13.53 -6.58
N GLY A 79 -26.78 14.71 -6.31
CA GLY A 79 -26.87 15.28 -4.96
C GLY A 79 -27.67 14.39 -4.01
N THR A 80 -28.74 13.75 -4.50
CA THR A 80 -29.51 12.80 -3.71
C THR A 80 -28.70 11.55 -3.37
N ALA A 81 -27.98 10.96 -4.33
CA ALA A 81 -27.16 9.78 -4.09
C ALA A 81 -26.09 10.05 -3.01
N ALA A 82 -25.44 11.22 -3.07
CA ALA A 82 -24.49 11.65 -2.06
C ALA A 82 -25.13 11.81 -0.66
N ILE A 83 -26.28 12.49 -0.57
CA ILE A 83 -27.00 12.68 0.71
C ILE A 83 -27.47 11.34 1.29
N LYS A 84 -28.04 10.47 0.46
CA LYS A 84 -28.56 9.17 0.87
C LYS A 84 -27.45 8.22 1.31
N THR A 85 -26.26 8.33 0.73
CA THR A 85 -25.06 7.61 1.18
C THR A 85 -24.67 7.96 2.62
N VAL A 86 -24.74 9.24 3.00
CA VAL A 86 -24.48 9.69 4.38
C VAL A 86 -25.55 9.19 5.35
N GLU A 87 -26.82 9.15 4.91
CA GLU A 87 -27.91 8.56 5.69
C GLU A 87 -27.71 7.06 5.92
N LEU A 88 -27.36 6.31 4.88
CA LEU A 88 -27.05 4.88 4.96
C LEU A 88 -25.88 4.60 5.92
N ASP A 89 -24.77 5.34 5.81
CA ASP A 89 -23.65 5.19 6.75
C ASP A 89 -24.08 5.44 8.21
N THR A 90 -24.91 6.45 8.43
CA THR A 90 -25.45 6.73 9.77
C THR A 90 -26.27 5.54 10.30
N MET A 91 -27.03 4.85 9.45
CA MET A 91 -27.75 3.62 9.81
C MET A 91 -26.83 2.45 10.15
N LEU A 92 -25.66 2.38 9.49
CA LEU A 92 -24.61 1.39 9.75
C LEU A 92 -23.74 1.72 10.97
N GLY A 93 -24.04 2.83 11.64
CA GLY A 93 -23.38 3.29 12.87
C GLY A 93 -22.23 4.28 12.64
N GLY A 94 -22.11 4.87 11.45
CA GLY A 94 -21.00 5.76 11.08
C GLY A 94 -19.68 5.00 11.00
N ARG A 95 -19.66 3.92 10.21
CA ARG A 95 -18.54 2.97 10.13
C ARG A 95 -18.14 2.65 8.70
N ALA A 96 -18.86 3.19 7.72
CA ALA A 96 -18.59 2.93 6.32
C ALA A 96 -17.54 3.89 5.78
N VAL A 97 -16.69 3.37 4.89
CA VAL A 97 -15.91 4.20 3.98
C VAL A 97 -16.82 4.52 2.79
N GLN A 98 -16.92 5.80 2.43
CA GLN A 98 -17.79 6.23 1.34
C GLN A 98 -16.93 6.64 0.14
N HIS A 99 -17.27 6.13 -1.04
CA HIS A 99 -16.52 6.32 -2.28
C HIS A 99 -17.41 6.99 -3.32
N ARG A 100 -16.91 8.05 -3.91
CA ARG A 100 -17.52 8.67 -5.08
C ARG A 100 -17.02 7.98 -6.34
N GLU A 101 -17.93 7.40 -7.12
CA GLU A 101 -17.61 6.70 -8.36
C GLU A 101 -18.22 7.45 -9.54
N ILE A 102 -17.39 7.86 -10.51
CA ILE A 102 -17.84 8.53 -11.73
C ILE A 102 -17.75 7.56 -12.89
N GLN A 103 -18.77 7.52 -13.74
CA GLN A 103 -18.78 6.71 -14.96
C GLN A 103 -17.48 6.90 -15.78
N GLY A 104 -16.78 5.79 -16.03
CA GLY A 104 -15.51 5.76 -16.77
C GLY A 104 -14.26 6.02 -15.92
N HIS A 105 -14.42 6.55 -14.70
CA HIS A 105 -13.34 6.87 -13.75
C HIS A 105 -13.46 6.09 -12.45
N GLU A 106 -14.17 4.97 -12.46
CA GLU A 106 -14.42 4.17 -11.28
C GLU A 106 -13.12 3.59 -10.69
N SER A 107 -13.16 3.41 -9.37
CA SER A 107 -12.10 2.78 -8.60
C SER A 107 -11.97 1.30 -8.93
N ASP A 108 -10.73 0.80 -8.91
CA ASP A 108 -10.45 -0.64 -9.05
C ASP A 108 -11.20 -1.47 -7.99
N LYS A 109 -11.45 -0.89 -6.81
CA LYS A 109 -12.21 -1.51 -5.73
C LYS A 109 -13.67 -1.73 -6.14
N PHE A 110 -14.35 -0.68 -6.59
CA PHE A 110 -15.73 -0.77 -7.10
C PHE A 110 -15.86 -1.76 -8.25
N LEU A 111 -15.00 -1.63 -9.26
CA LEU A 111 -15.04 -2.49 -10.44
C LEU A 111 -14.73 -3.96 -10.10
N SER A 112 -13.97 -4.25 -9.03
CA SER A 112 -13.68 -5.63 -8.62
C SER A 112 -14.90 -6.43 -8.16
N TYR A 113 -16.00 -5.74 -7.82
CA TYR A 113 -17.26 -6.34 -7.39
C TYR A 113 -18.04 -6.94 -8.57
N PHE A 114 -17.84 -6.42 -9.78
CA PHE A 114 -18.57 -6.80 -10.98
C PHE A 114 -17.65 -7.53 -11.95
N LYS A 115 -17.92 -8.81 -12.20
CA LYS A 115 -17.12 -9.63 -13.11
C LYS A 115 -17.95 -10.02 -14.33
N PRO A 116 -17.39 -9.93 -15.55
CA PRO A 116 -16.02 -9.50 -15.86
C PRO A 116 -15.82 -7.97 -15.86
N CYS A 117 -16.90 -7.20 -16.01
CA CYS A 117 -16.92 -5.74 -16.03
C CYS A 117 -18.32 -5.20 -15.69
N ILE A 118 -18.43 -3.86 -15.58
CA ILE A 118 -19.71 -3.15 -15.72
C ILE A 118 -19.90 -2.75 -17.18
N ILE A 119 -21.15 -2.68 -17.65
CA ILE A 119 -21.48 -2.15 -18.97
C ILE A 119 -22.45 -0.99 -18.76
N PRO A 120 -22.01 0.27 -18.94
CA PRO A 120 -22.92 1.39 -18.89
C PRO A 120 -23.93 1.31 -20.04
N LEU A 121 -25.20 1.48 -19.70
CA LEU A 121 -26.33 1.56 -20.64
C LEU A 121 -26.68 3.03 -20.86
N GLU A 122 -27.16 3.39 -22.05
CA GLU A 122 -27.68 4.74 -22.31
C GLU A 122 -29.12 4.86 -21.75
N GLY A 123 -29.57 6.08 -21.46
CA GLY A 123 -30.91 6.34 -20.89
C GLY A 123 -30.92 6.38 -19.37
N GLY A 124 -32.12 6.34 -18.78
CA GLY A 124 -32.35 6.49 -17.34
C GLY A 124 -33.83 6.67 -16.97
N VAL A 125 -34.12 6.91 -15.68
CA VAL A 125 -35.48 7.09 -15.15
C VAL A 125 -36.18 8.26 -15.81
N ALA A 126 -35.46 9.37 -16.00
CA ALA A 126 -35.97 10.59 -16.61
C ALA A 126 -36.37 10.42 -18.09
N SER A 127 -35.74 9.47 -18.80
CA SER A 127 -36.08 9.15 -20.20
C SER A 127 -37.18 8.08 -20.33
N GLY A 128 -37.74 7.59 -19.21
CA GLY A 128 -38.86 6.65 -19.20
C GLY A 128 -38.49 5.16 -19.18
N PHE A 129 -37.20 4.82 -19.13
CA PHE A 129 -36.73 3.43 -19.09
C PHE A 129 -36.93 2.84 -17.68
N LYS A 130 -38.07 2.16 -17.48
CA LYS A 130 -38.40 1.39 -16.26
C LYS A 130 -38.36 -0.13 -16.45
N THR A 131 -38.38 -0.61 -17.69
CA THR A 131 -38.29 -2.02 -18.10
C THR A 131 -37.95 -2.04 -19.61
N PRO A 132 -37.20 -3.02 -20.12
CA PRO A 132 -36.89 -3.07 -21.54
C PRO A 132 -38.18 -3.42 -22.29
N GLU A 133 -38.69 -2.47 -23.07
CA GLU A 133 -39.45 -2.82 -24.27
C GLU A 133 -38.52 -3.67 -25.16
N GLU A 134 -39.05 -4.53 -26.05
CA GLU A 134 -38.22 -5.29 -27.00
C GLU A 134 -37.46 -4.30 -27.89
N GLU A 135 -36.28 -3.87 -27.44
CA GLU A 135 -35.41 -2.97 -28.18
C GLU A 135 -34.95 -3.69 -29.44
N GLU A 136 -35.12 -3.04 -30.60
CA GLU A 136 -34.39 -3.43 -31.79
C GLU A 136 -32.89 -3.44 -31.45
N PHE A 137 -32.20 -4.52 -31.80
CA PHE A 137 -30.78 -4.65 -31.50
C PHE A 137 -30.00 -3.48 -32.09
N GLU A 138 -29.35 -2.70 -31.24
CA GLU A 138 -28.49 -1.58 -31.63
C GLU A 138 -27.03 -2.03 -31.70
N THR A 139 -26.36 -1.75 -32.82
CA THR A 139 -24.91 -1.98 -32.96
C THR A 139 -24.13 -1.04 -32.06
N ARG A 140 -23.29 -1.59 -31.18
CA ARG A 140 -22.53 -0.81 -30.19
C ARG A 140 -21.03 -1.09 -30.31
N LEU A 141 -20.22 -0.03 -30.20
CA LEU A 141 -18.77 -0.12 -30.18
C LEU A 141 -18.26 0.25 -28.78
N TYR A 142 -17.44 -0.60 -28.20
CA TYR A 142 -16.87 -0.39 -26.88
C TYR A 142 -15.35 -0.33 -26.94
N LEU A 143 -14.77 0.66 -26.27
CA LEU A 143 -13.37 0.70 -25.88
C LEU A 143 -13.18 -0.14 -24.61
N CYS A 144 -12.28 -1.12 -24.68
CA CYS A 144 -11.95 -2.03 -23.60
C CYS A 144 -10.52 -1.75 -23.11
N LYS A 145 -10.37 -1.25 -21.88
CA LYS A 145 -9.08 -0.96 -21.24
C LYS A 145 -8.91 -1.75 -19.94
N GLY A 146 -7.66 -2.05 -19.57
CA GLY A 146 -7.33 -2.58 -18.24
C GLY A 146 -6.82 -4.04 -18.24
N LYS A 147 -5.71 -4.27 -17.51
CA LYS A 147 -5.01 -5.56 -17.44
C LYS A 147 -5.55 -6.51 -16.36
N ARG A 148 -6.16 -5.95 -15.31
CA ARG A 148 -6.60 -6.70 -14.11
C ARG A 148 -8.10 -6.63 -13.94
N VAL A 149 -8.62 -5.40 -14.00
CA VAL A 149 -10.05 -5.08 -13.94
C VAL A 149 -10.37 -4.35 -15.23
N VAL A 150 -11.41 -4.78 -15.93
CA VAL A 150 -11.75 -4.27 -17.26
C VAL A 150 -12.66 -3.06 -17.13
N LYS A 151 -12.27 -1.98 -17.80
CA LYS A 151 -13.06 -0.77 -17.99
C LYS A 151 -13.64 -0.78 -19.40
N MET A 152 -14.96 -0.80 -19.47
CA MET A 152 -15.72 -0.72 -20.72
C MET A 152 -16.25 0.70 -20.89
N LYS A 153 -16.00 1.30 -22.05
CA LYS A 153 -16.55 2.60 -22.42
C LYS A 153 -17.20 2.49 -23.79
N GLN A 154 -18.50 2.72 -23.89
CA GLN A 154 -19.15 2.86 -25.21
C GLN A 154 -18.58 4.09 -25.91
N VAL A 155 -18.19 3.92 -27.17
CA VAL A 155 -17.67 4.98 -28.04
C VAL A 155 -18.55 5.06 -29.29
N PRO A 156 -18.55 6.20 -30.00
CA PRO A 156 -19.31 6.29 -31.26
C PRO A 156 -18.93 5.14 -32.19
N PHE A 157 -19.92 4.47 -32.77
CA PHE A 157 -19.72 3.46 -33.80
C PHE A 157 -19.23 4.13 -35.08
N SER A 158 -17.92 4.40 -35.12
CA SER A 158 -17.22 5.11 -36.18
C SER A 158 -15.79 4.59 -36.26
N ARG A 159 -15.27 4.54 -37.48
CA ARG A 159 -13.87 4.17 -37.73
C ARG A 159 -12.89 5.11 -37.01
N SER A 160 -13.26 6.39 -36.84
CA SER A 160 -12.45 7.39 -36.13
C SER A 160 -12.27 7.10 -34.64
N SER A 161 -13.08 6.21 -34.06
CA SER A 161 -12.97 5.79 -32.66
C SER A 161 -11.86 4.75 -32.45
N LEU A 162 -11.51 3.99 -33.49
CA LEU A 162 -10.47 2.95 -33.42
C LEU A 162 -9.08 3.58 -33.31
N ASN A 163 -8.15 2.88 -32.67
CA ASN A 163 -6.74 3.25 -32.62
C ASN A 163 -5.84 2.00 -32.55
N HIS A 164 -4.54 2.21 -32.73
CA HIS A 164 -3.53 1.15 -32.76
C HIS A 164 -3.10 0.64 -31.38
N ASP A 165 -3.52 1.31 -30.30
CA ASP A 165 -3.03 1.06 -28.94
C ASP A 165 -4.00 0.24 -28.08
N ASP A 166 -5.29 0.40 -28.33
CA ASP A 166 -6.37 -0.11 -27.49
C ASP A 166 -7.08 -1.32 -28.12
N ILE A 167 -7.99 -1.91 -27.34
CA ILE A 167 -8.85 -3.01 -27.78
C ILE A 167 -10.28 -2.50 -27.88
N PHE A 168 -10.95 -2.87 -28.96
CA PHE A 168 -12.34 -2.50 -29.20
C PHE A 168 -13.21 -3.74 -29.34
N ILE A 169 -14.42 -3.67 -28.81
CA ILE A 169 -15.44 -4.72 -28.93
C ILE A 169 -16.61 -4.13 -29.72
N LEU A 170 -16.84 -4.65 -30.91
CA LEU A 170 -17.99 -4.30 -31.75
C LEU A 170 -19.07 -5.37 -31.57
N ASP A 171 -20.15 -4.98 -30.90
CA ASP A 171 -21.31 -5.82 -30.63
C ASP A 171 -22.35 -5.59 -31.73
N THR A 172 -22.49 -6.55 -32.65
CA THR A 172 -23.51 -6.55 -33.72
C THR A 172 -24.53 -7.66 -33.48
N LYS A 173 -25.66 -7.61 -34.19
CA LYS A 173 -26.78 -8.56 -34.01
C LYS A 173 -26.37 -10.02 -34.14
N ASP A 174 -25.50 -10.33 -35.11
CA ASP A 174 -25.17 -11.70 -35.50
C ASP A 174 -23.73 -12.11 -35.14
N LYS A 175 -22.86 -11.13 -34.88
CA LYS A 175 -21.43 -11.36 -34.62
C LYS A 175 -20.80 -10.30 -33.71
N ILE A 176 -20.03 -10.73 -32.71
CA ILE A 176 -19.20 -9.86 -31.87
C ILE A 176 -17.76 -9.90 -32.38
N TYR A 177 -17.17 -8.73 -32.63
CA TYR A 177 -15.79 -8.61 -33.05
C TYR A 177 -14.92 -8.03 -31.93
N GLN A 178 -13.81 -8.69 -31.63
CA GLN A 178 -12.73 -8.14 -30.82
C GLN A 178 -11.64 -7.60 -31.74
N PHE A 179 -11.52 -6.28 -31.85
CA PHE A 179 -10.44 -5.63 -32.58
C PHE A 179 -9.26 -5.36 -31.65
N ASN A 180 -8.11 -5.96 -31.93
CA ASN A 180 -6.88 -5.79 -31.17
C ASN A 180 -5.96 -4.80 -31.88
N GLY A 181 -5.77 -3.61 -31.30
CA GLY A 181 -4.74 -2.67 -31.77
C GLY A 181 -3.35 -3.30 -31.73
N VAL A 182 -2.50 -2.98 -32.70
CA VAL A 182 -1.18 -3.61 -32.85
C VAL A 182 -0.27 -3.43 -31.61
N ASN A 183 -0.42 -2.32 -30.87
CA ASN A 183 0.35 -2.03 -29.66
C ASN A 183 -0.35 -2.50 -28.36
N SER A 184 -1.54 -3.10 -28.46
CA SER A 184 -2.26 -3.62 -27.29
C SER A 184 -1.53 -4.81 -26.66
N ASN A 185 -1.63 -4.99 -25.35
CA ASN A 185 -0.90 -6.06 -24.66
C ASN A 185 -1.70 -7.37 -24.53
N ILE A 186 -1.00 -8.50 -24.43
CA ILE A 186 -1.61 -9.84 -24.39
C ILE A 186 -2.59 -10.06 -23.22
N GLN A 187 -2.36 -9.41 -22.08
CA GLN A 187 -3.25 -9.53 -20.92
C GLN A 187 -4.55 -8.77 -21.14
N GLU A 188 -4.50 -7.57 -21.74
CA GLU A 188 -5.68 -6.82 -22.16
C GLU A 188 -6.49 -7.62 -23.19
N ARG A 189 -5.83 -8.27 -24.16
CA ARG A 189 -6.49 -9.11 -25.18
C ARG A 189 -7.23 -10.29 -24.56
N ALA A 190 -6.62 -10.97 -23.60
CA ALA A 190 -7.27 -12.06 -22.89
C ALA A 190 -8.47 -11.57 -22.05
N LYS A 191 -8.36 -10.39 -21.44
CA LYS A 191 -9.44 -9.80 -20.65
C LYS A 191 -10.60 -9.29 -21.50
N ALA A 192 -10.32 -8.71 -22.65
CA ALA A 192 -11.37 -8.34 -23.61
C ALA A 192 -12.14 -9.58 -24.07
N LEU A 193 -11.47 -10.71 -24.29
CA LEU A 193 -12.14 -11.95 -24.67
C LEU A 193 -13.10 -12.47 -23.58
N GLU A 194 -12.76 -12.32 -22.30
CA GLU A 194 -13.69 -12.61 -21.19
C GLU A 194 -14.96 -11.75 -21.28
N VAL A 195 -14.83 -10.47 -21.66
CA VAL A 195 -15.98 -9.57 -21.86
C VAL A 195 -16.79 -9.96 -23.10
N VAL A 196 -16.14 -10.34 -24.19
CA VAL A 196 -16.83 -10.82 -25.41
C VAL A 196 -17.67 -12.06 -25.12
N GLN A 197 -17.14 -13.02 -24.36
CA GLN A 197 -17.93 -14.19 -23.95
C GLN A 197 -19.11 -13.78 -23.06
N PHE A 198 -18.90 -12.84 -22.14
CA PHE A 198 -19.98 -12.32 -21.32
C PHE A 198 -21.09 -11.67 -22.15
N LEU A 199 -20.76 -10.78 -23.09
CA LEU A 199 -21.73 -10.16 -24.01
C LEU A 199 -22.47 -11.20 -24.85
N LYS A 200 -21.76 -12.21 -25.34
CA LYS A 200 -22.37 -13.33 -26.07
C LYS A 200 -23.42 -14.04 -25.21
N ASP A 201 -23.10 -14.35 -23.96
CA ASP A 201 -24.00 -15.05 -23.07
C ASP A 201 -25.18 -14.17 -22.62
N THR A 202 -24.95 -12.88 -22.37
CA THR A 202 -25.97 -11.98 -21.78
C THR A 202 -26.82 -11.23 -22.79
N HIS A 203 -26.24 -10.68 -23.87
CA HIS A 203 -26.97 -9.92 -24.89
C HIS A 203 -27.51 -10.82 -26.01
N HIS A 204 -26.83 -11.94 -26.27
CA HIS A 204 -27.12 -12.81 -27.42
C HIS A 204 -27.56 -14.23 -27.05
N ASN A 205 -27.83 -14.49 -25.77
CA ASN A 205 -28.26 -15.79 -25.26
C ASN A 205 -27.33 -16.95 -25.69
N GLY A 206 -26.03 -16.69 -25.84
CA GLY A 206 -25.03 -17.68 -26.22
C GLY A 206 -24.97 -18.02 -27.72
N MET A 207 -25.83 -17.43 -28.56
CA MET A 207 -26.00 -17.86 -29.97
C MET A 207 -25.18 -17.06 -31.00
N CYS A 208 -24.57 -15.94 -30.58
CA CYS A 208 -23.82 -15.06 -31.48
C CYS A 208 -22.40 -15.56 -31.79
N MET A 209 -21.93 -15.29 -33.00
CA MET A 209 -20.56 -15.63 -33.43
C MET A 209 -19.54 -14.67 -32.80
N VAL A 210 -18.31 -15.13 -32.63
CA VAL A 210 -17.20 -14.30 -32.10
C VAL A 210 -16.04 -14.36 -33.08
N ALA A 211 -15.50 -13.19 -33.43
CA ALA A 211 -14.30 -13.07 -34.26
C ALA A 211 -13.26 -12.18 -33.59
N ILE A 212 -11.97 -12.52 -33.80
CA ILE A 212 -10.84 -11.71 -33.34
C ILE A 212 -10.17 -11.12 -34.57
N VAL A 213 -10.09 -9.79 -34.60
CA VAL A 213 -9.52 -9.01 -35.69
C VAL A 213 -8.24 -8.37 -35.19
N GLU A 214 -7.12 -8.69 -35.83
CA GLU A 214 -5.81 -8.10 -35.50
C GLU A 214 -5.54 -6.91 -36.41
N ASP A 215 -5.22 -5.78 -35.80
CA ASP A 215 -4.83 -4.56 -36.51
C ASP A 215 -3.59 -4.79 -37.39
N GLY A 216 -3.72 -4.45 -38.68
CA GLY A 216 -2.69 -4.71 -39.70
C GLY A 216 -2.74 -6.09 -40.34
N ASN A 217 -3.60 -7.01 -39.89
CA ASN A 217 -3.80 -8.32 -40.53
C ASN A 217 -5.15 -8.40 -41.27
N GLN A 218 -5.12 -8.16 -42.58
CA GLN A 218 -6.29 -8.20 -43.47
C GLN A 218 -6.50 -9.54 -44.17
N ALA A 219 -5.64 -10.54 -43.93
CA ALA A 219 -5.69 -11.81 -44.64
C ALA A 219 -6.83 -12.73 -44.16
N GLU A 220 -7.34 -12.49 -42.95
CA GLU A 220 -8.40 -13.29 -42.34
C GLU A 220 -9.78 -12.88 -42.88
N PRO A 221 -10.69 -13.84 -43.17
CA PRO A 221 -12.04 -13.55 -43.65
C PRO A 221 -12.82 -12.62 -42.71
N ASP A 222 -12.67 -12.83 -41.40
CA ASP A 222 -13.32 -12.03 -40.37
C ASP A 222 -12.88 -10.56 -40.37
N SER A 223 -11.64 -10.28 -40.79
CA SER A 223 -11.14 -8.90 -40.95
C SER A 223 -11.89 -8.19 -42.08
N GLY A 224 -12.18 -8.87 -43.18
CA GLY A 224 -12.96 -8.31 -44.29
C GLY A 224 -14.36 -7.91 -43.85
N GLU A 225 -15.09 -8.84 -43.23
CA GLU A 225 -16.44 -8.60 -42.70
C GLU A 225 -16.47 -7.45 -41.69
N PHE A 226 -15.49 -7.40 -40.78
CA PHE A 226 -15.36 -6.31 -39.82
C PHE A 226 -15.24 -4.94 -40.51
N TRP A 227 -14.38 -4.81 -41.52
CA TRP A 227 -14.20 -3.55 -42.22
C TRP A 227 -15.41 -3.18 -43.08
N GLU A 228 -16.11 -4.16 -43.66
CA GLU A 228 -17.37 -3.92 -44.38
C GLU A 228 -18.44 -3.31 -43.48
N VAL A 229 -18.53 -3.73 -42.21
CA VAL A 229 -19.44 -3.13 -41.21
C VAL A 229 -19.15 -1.63 -41.01
N PHE A 230 -17.89 -1.19 -41.16
CA PHE A 230 -17.52 0.23 -41.14
C PHE A 230 -17.59 0.92 -42.52
N GLY A 231 -18.11 0.28 -43.57
CA GLY A 231 -18.13 0.81 -44.94
C GLY A 231 -16.80 0.68 -45.69
N GLY A 232 -16.00 -0.33 -45.38
CA GLY A 232 -14.75 -0.69 -46.06
C GLY A 232 -13.48 -0.37 -45.27
N PHE A 233 -12.32 -0.78 -45.80
CA PHE A 233 -11.02 -0.49 -45.18
C PHE A 233 -10.56 0.95 -45.44
N ALA A 234 -10.09 1.63 -44.39
CA ALA A 234 -9.29 2.86 -44.52
C ALA A 234 -8.32 3.00 -43.34
N PRO A 235 -7.29 3.86 -43.45
CA PRO A 235 -6.33 4.08 -42.38
C PRO A 235 -6.98 4.55 -41.07
N ILE A 236 -6.54 3.98 -39.96
CA ILE A 236 -6.94 4.38 -38.61
C ILE A 236 -6.12 5.62 -38.20
N CYS A 237 -6.75 6.57 -37.51
CA CYS A 237 -6.06 7.76 -37.04
C CYS A 237 -5.17 7.45 -35.82
N ARG A 238 -4.10 8.25 -35.62
CA ARG A 238 -3.33 8.18 -34.38
C ARG A 238 -4.21 8.62 -33.20
N ASN A 239 -4.03 7.95 -32.07
CA ASN A 239 -4.74 8.25 -30.83
C ASN A 239 -4.54 9.72 -30.43
N ILE A 240 -5.64 10.43 -30.18
CA ILE A 240 -5.63 11.77 -29.58
C ILE A 240 -5.98 11.55 -28.11
N ALA A 241 -5.00 11.77 -27.22
CA ALA A 241 -5.23 11.66 -25.78
C ALA A 241 -6.43 12.53 -25.37
N GLY A 242 -7.44 11.91 -24.77
CA GLY A 242 -8.64 12.60 -24.32
C GLY A 242 -8.48 13.19 -22.92
N GLU A 243 -9.45 13.98 -22.48
CA GLU A 243 -9.51 14.47 -21.09
C GLU A 243 -9.51 13.33 -20.06
N ASP A 244 -10.03 12.15 -20.44
CA ASP A 244 -10.06 10.96 -19.59
C ASP A 244 -8.69 10.28 -19.41
N ASP A 245 -7.70 10.60 -20.25
CA ASP A 245 -6.33 10.06 -20.14
C ASP A 245 -5.40 10.96 -19.29
N ILE A 246 -5.92 12.05 -18.70
CA ILE A 246 -5.18 12.92 -17.79
C ILE A 246 -4.94 12.16 -16.48
N ILE A 247 -3.68 11.78 -16.25
CA ILE A 247 -3.23 11.20 -14.99
C ILE A 247 -3.00 12.35 -14.01
N PRO A 248 -3.76 12.44 -12.90
CA PRO A 248 -3.54 13.48 -11.92
C PRO A 248 -2.18 13.27 -11.24
N GLU A 249 -1.50 14.37 -10.94
CA GLU A 249 -0.21 14.34 -10.25
C GLU A 249 -0.40 14.43 -8.73
N LYS A 250 0.44 13.71 -7.97
CA LYS A 250 0.44 13.80 -6.52
C LYS A 250 1.03 15.14 -6.09
N THR A 251 0.28 15.88 -5.28
CA THR A 251 0.74 17.15 -4.69
C THR A 251 0.96 17.00 -3.18
N PRO A 252 1.78 17.85 -2.55
CA PRO A 252 1.85 17.91 -1.10
C PRO A 252 0.45 18.06 -0.48
N PRO A 253 0.13 17.30 0.57
CA PRO A 253 -1.21 17.28 1.14
C PRO A 253 -1.58 18.63 1.77
N LYS A 254 -2.77 19.15 1.44
CA LYS A 254 -3.33 20.38 2.01
C LYS A 254 -4.56 20.08 2.82
N LEU A 255 -4.56 20.45 4.11
CA LEU A 255 -5.67 20.19 5.02
C LEU A 255 -6.53 21.46 5.20
N PHE A 256 -7.84 21.27 5.15
CA PHE A 256 -8.84 22.30 5.40
C PHE A 256 -9.82 21.80 6.45
N CYS A 257 -10.22 22.66 7.37
CA CYS A 257 -11.34 22.42 8.26
C CYS A 257 -12.63 22.85 7.56
N ILE A 258 -13.66 22.01 7.61
CA ILE A 258 -14.99 22.30 7.09
C ILE A 258 -15.84 22.82 8.26
N SER A 259 -16.40 24.02 8.12
CA SER A 259 -17.31 24.58 9.12
C SER A 259 -18.39 25.40 8.42
N ASN A 260 -19.66 25.10 8.71
CA ASN A 260 -20.82 25.75 8.09
C ASN A 260 -20.77 25.79 6.54
N GLY A 261 -20.27 24.72 5.92
CA GLY A 261 -20.15 24.62 4.47
C GLY A 261 -18.96 25.36 3.85
N GLN A 262 -18.09 25.99 4.65
CA GLN A 262 -16.90 26.71 4.19
C GLN A 262 -15.61 25.97 4.55
N LEU A 263 -14.57 26.19 3.73
CA LEU A 263 -13.24 25.63 3.92
C LEU A 263 -12.30 26.68 4.50
N SER A 264 -11.71 26.39 5.66
CA SER A 264 -10.62 27.18 6.24
C SER A 264 -9.33 26.37 6.22
N PRO A 265 -8.22 26.88 5.63
CA PRO A 265 -6.95 26.15 5.63
C PRO A 265 -6.45 25.91 7.05
N VAL A 266 -5.78 24.78 7.26
CA VAL A 266 -5.15 24.42 8.53
C VAL A 266 -3.64 24.42 8.34
N ASP A 267 -2.94 25.35 8.99
CA ASP A 267 -1.50 25.49 8.90
C ASP A 267 -0.77 24.53 9.88
N GLY A 268 0.35 23.95 9.44
CA GLY A 268 1.24 23.12 10.27
C GLY A 268 1.51 21.73 9.71
N GLY A 269 2.37 20.97 10.41
CA GLY A 269 2.68 19.57 10.06
C GLY A 269 1.49 18.65 10.31
N LEU A 270 1.29 17.64 9.44
CA LEU A 270 0.11 16.77 9.50
C LEU A 270 0.29 15.71 10.58
N SER A 271 -0.31 15.96 11.74
CA SER A 271 -0.39 15.00 12.85
C SER A 271 -1.84 14.61 13.13
N LYS A 272 -2.06 13.37 13.57
CA LYS A 272 -3.40 12.86 13.93
C LYS A 272 -4.13 13.75 14.94
N SER A 273 -3.40 14.42 15.84
CA SER A 273 -3.95 15.29 16.88
C SER A 273 -4.69 16.53 16.35
N ILE A 274 -4.46 16.93 15.09
CA ILE A 274 -5.15 18.06 14.47
C ILE A 274 -6.62 17.74 14.16
N LEU A 275 -6.95 16.45 14.00
CA LEU A 275 -8.30 16.01 13.65
C LEU A 275 -9.21 15.92 14.87
N GLU A 276 -10.04 16.95 15.06
CA GLU A 276 -11.00 17.02 16.17
C GLU A 276 -12.25 16.17 15.92
N SER A 277 -12.68 15.41 16.92
CA SER A 277 -13.82 14.48 16.81
C SER A 277 -15.17 15.15 16.55
N THR A 278 -15.26 16.46 16.72
CA THR A 278 -16.45 17.30 16.54
C THR A 278 -16.47 18.05 15.22
N LYS A 279 -15.47 17.88 14.35
CA LYS A 279 -15.31 18.64 13.11
C LYS A 279 -15.16 17.72 11.90
N CYS A 280 -15.35 18.30 10.72
CA CYS A 280 -15.05 17.66 9.43
C CYS A 280 -13.85 18.36 8.80
N TYR A 281 -13.05 17.62 8.05
CA TYR A 281 -11.86 18.12 7.37
C TYR A 281 -11.81 17.61 5.94
N LEU A 282 -11.19 18.39 5.06
CA LEU A 282 -10.87 18.02 3.68
C LEU A 282 -9.34 17.98 3.53
N LEU A 283 -8.81 16.85 3.09
CA LEU A 283 -7.39 16.67 2.79
C LEU A 283 -7.22 16.49 1.28
N ASP A 284 -6.51 17.42 0.64
CA ASP A 284 -6.29 17.44 -0.80
C ASP A 284 -4.85 17.02 -1.12
N CYS A 285 -4.71 15.84 -1.75
CA CYS A 285 -3.43 15.24 -2.13
C CYS A 285 -3.16 15.32 -3.65
N GLY A 286 -3.97 16.11 -4.39
CA GLY A 286 -3.87 16.24 -5.84
C GLY A 286 -4.55 15.11 -6.61
N VAL A 287 -4.16 13.86 -6.36
CA VAL A 287 -4.73 12.65 -6.99
C VAL A 287 -6.02 12.15 -6.33
N GLU A 288 -6.19 12.47 -5.07
CA GLU A 288 -7.29 12.02 -4.23
C GLU A 288 -7.59 13.11 -3.20
N ILE A 289 -8.88 13.30 -2.93
CA ILE A 289 -9.40 14.19 -1.91
C ILE A 289 -10.06 13.31 -0.85
N PHE A 290 -9.63 13.45 0.39
CA PHE A 290 -10.25 12.78 1.53
C PHE A 290 -11.14 13.75 2.30
N VAL A 291 -12.34 13.31 2.65
CA VAL A 291 -13.22 14.01 3.60
C VAL A 291 -13.22 13.23 4.90
N TRP A 292 -12.52 13.74 5.92
CA TRP A 292 -12.51 13.12 7.24
C TRP A 292 -13.61 13.71 8.11
N VAL A 293 -14.41 12.85 8.73
CA VAL A 293 -15.58 13.24 9.51
C VAL A 293 -15.41 12.75 10.95
N GLY A 294 -15.39 13.69 11.89
CA GLY A 294 -15.31 13.39 13.32
C GLY A 294 -16.53 12.62 13.80
N ARG A 295 -16.34 11.64 14.70
CA ARG A 295 -17.43 10.73 15.12
C ARG A 295 -18.58 11.42 15.87
N VAL A 296 -18.35 12.60 16.42
CA VAL A 296 -19.30 13.37 17.24
C VAL A 296 -20.12 14.36 16.40
N THR A 297 -19.76 14.53 15.12
CA THR A 297 -20.48 15.41 14.18
C THR A 297 -21.92 14.95 13.94
N GLN A 298 -22.81 15.91 13.77
CA GLN A 298 -24.22 15.68 13.50
C GLN A 298 -24.48 15.36 12.02
N LEU A 299 -25.58 14.65 11.73
CA LEU A 299 -25.93 14.24 10.36
C LEU A 299 -25.89 15.39 9.35
N ASP A 300 -26.39 16.57 9.73
CA ASP A 300 -26.47 17.71 8.82
C ASP A 300 -25.08 18.31 8.53
N GLU A 301 -24.15 18.25 9.49
CA GLU A 301 -22.74 18.63 9.29
C GLU A 301 -22.02 17.65 8.36
N ARG A 302 -22.33 16.34 8.46
CA ARG A 302 -21.77 15.31 7.57
C ARG A 302 -22.24 15.52 6.13
N LYS A 303 -23.55 15.77 5.94
CA LYS A 303 -24.12 16.10 4.63
C LYS A 303 -23.50 17.38 4.04
N ALA A 304 -23.35 18.43 4.87
CA ALA A 304 -22.69 19.65 4.45
C ALA A 304 -21.23 19.43 4.05
N ALA A 305 -20.49 18.57 4.76
CA ALA A 305 -19.11 18.24 4.43
C ALA A 305 -18.98 17.55 3.05
N THR A 306 -19.87 16.60 2.75
CA THR A 306 -19.94 15.96 1.42
C THR A 306 -20.22 17.00 0.33
N GLN A 307 -21.20 17.89 0.55
CA GLN A 307 -21.53 18.96 -0.41
C GLN A 307 -20.38 19.95 -0.62
N THR A 308 -19.70 20.34 0.46
CA THR A 308 -18.52 21.22 0.39
C THR A 308 -17.39 20.58 -0.41
N ALA A 309 -17.17 19.27 -0.26
CA ALA A 309 -16.15 18.56 -1.01
C ALA A 309 -16.45 18.50 -2.52
N GLU A 310 -17.71 18.25 -2.90
CA GLU A 310 -18.16 18.31 -4.30
C GLU A 310 -18.01 19.73 -4.87
N ALA A 311 -18.44 20.75 -4.14
CA ALA A 311 -18.31 22.14 -4.56
C ALA A 311 -16.84 22.54 -4.70
N PHE A 312 -15.97 22.10 -3.80
CA PHE A 312 -14.53 22.32 -3.88
C PHE A 312 -13.94 21.66 -5.13
N PHE A 313 -14.26 20.39 -5.38
CA PHE A 313 -13.82 19.66 -6.57
C PHE A 313 -14.16 20.41 -7.86
N VAL A 314 -15.40 20.87 -8.00
CA VAL A 314 -15.86 21.63 -9.16
C VAL A 314 -15.15 22.98 -9.25
N SER A 315 -15.04 23.71 -8.13
CA SER A 315 -14.42 25.05 -8.10
C SER A 315 -12.94 25.05 -8.49
N GLN A 316 -12.22 23.97 -8.19
CA GLN A 316 -10.80 23.81 -8.51
C GLN A 316 -10.58 23.25 -9.93
N ASN A 317 -11.65 23.05 -10.70
CA ASN A 317 -11.62 22.45 -12.04
C ASN A 317 -10.82 21.13 -12.06
N ARG A 318 -11.06 20.27 -11.06
CA ARG A 318 -10.33 19.01 -10.92
C ARG A 318 -10.68 18.05 -12.06
N PRO A 319 -9.70 17.29 -12.59
CA PRO A 319 -9.98 16.21 -13.53
C PRO A 319 -10.97 15.20 -12.95
N LYS A 320 -11.87 14.66 -13.78
CA LYS A 320 -12.86 13.64 -13.38
C LYS A 320 -12.24 12.36 -12.80
N SER A 321 -10.97 12.11 -13.10
CA SER A 321 -10.17 11.00 -12.59
C SER A 321 -9.73 11.15 -11.12
N VAL A 322 -9.83 12.35 -10.53
CA VAL A 322 -9.53 12.57 -9.11
C VAL A 322 -10.61 11.95 -8.24
N LYS A 323 -10.19 11.13 -7.27
CA LYS A 323 -11.09 10.38 -6.38
C LYS A 323 -11.51 11.23 -5.19
N ILE A 324 -12.74 11.03 -4.72
CA ILE A 324 -13.22 11.57 -3.45
C ILE A 324 -13.61 10.41 -2.54
N THR A 325 -12.94 10.33 -1.39
CA THR A 325 -13.15 9.28 -0.38
C THR A 325 -13.52 9.91 0.96
N GLN A 326 -14.68 9.61 1.50
CA GLN A 326 -15.10 10.08 2.81
C GLN A 326 -14.90 9.01 3.88
N LEU A 327 -14.32 9.42 5.01
CA LEU A 327 -13.85 8.57 6.10
C LEU A 327 -14.45 9.03 7.42
N ILE A 328 -14.96 8.10 8.22
CA ILE A 328 -15.34 8.39 9.60
C ILE A 328 -14.17 8.13 10.53
N GLN A 329 -14.01 8.98 11.55
CA GLN A 329 -13.03 8.80 12.61
C GLN A 329 -13.03 7.38 13.19
N GLY A 330 -11.86 6.75 13.23
CA GLY A 330 -11.64 5.37 13.68
C GLY A 330 -11.73 4.32 12.58
N HIS A 331 -12.23 4.69 11.39
CA HIS A 331 -12.33 3.85 10.20
C HIS A 331 -11.50 4.44 9.04
N GLU A 332 -10.39 5.10 9.35
CA GLU A 332 -9.54 5.69 8.31
C GLU A 332 -8.79 4.63 7.52
N THR A 333 -8.76 4.79 6.20
CA THR A 333 -8.05 3.89 5.29
C THR A 333 -6.53 4.07 5.39
N HIS A 334 -5.79 3.08 4.91
CA HIS A 334 -4.33 3.17 4.87
C HIS A 334 -3.84 4.37 4.03
N SER A 335 -4.43 4.59 2.85
CA SER A 335 -4.08 5.70 1.95
C SER A 335 -4.22 7.07 2.60
N PHE A 336 -5.14 7.24 3.54
CA PHE A 336 -5.26 8.48 4.31
C PHE A 336 -4.18 8.60 5.38
N LYS A 337 -3.93 7.53 6.15
CA LYS A 337 -3.00 7.53 7.28
C LYS A 337 -1.56 7.84 6.87
N ILE A 338 -1.14 7.40 5.68
CA ILE A 338 0.23 7.62 5.17
C ILE A 338 0.53 9.08 4.80
N GLU A 339 -0.49 9.93 4.68
CA GLU A 339 -0.32 11.36 4.38
C GLU A 339 0.01 12.18 5.64
N PHE A 340 0.05 11.54 6.82
CA PHE A 340 0.38 12.17 8.10
C PHE A 340 1.77 11.75 8.58
N ASP A 341 2.52 12.70 9.17
CA ASP A 341 3.90 12.50 9.66
C ASP A 341 3.97 11.47 10.79
N SER A 342 2.90 11.39 11.59
CA SER A 342 2.77 10.40 12.66
C SER A 342 1.30 10.02 12.90
N TRP A 343 1.04 8.72 12.82
CA TRP A 343 -0.26 8.14 13.14
C TRP A 343 -0.11 7.17 14.32
N SER A 344 -0.31 7.64 15.55
CA SER A 344 -0.23 6.80 16.73
C SER A 344 -1.43 5.84 16.81
N SER A 345 -1.15 4.54 16.91
CA SER A 345 -2.12 3.48 17.18
C SER A 345 -2.63 3.56 18.62
N GLY A 346 -3.35 4.62 18.95
CA GLY A 346 -4.15 4.69 20.18
C GLY A 346 -5.31 3.68 20.08
N SER A 347 -5.34 2.73 21.02
CA SER A 347 -6.35 1.65 21.16
C SER A 347 -6.71 0.95 19.85
N ALA A 348 -5.94 -0.09 19.51
CA ALA A 348 -6.23 -1.13 18.52
C ALA A 348 -7.44 -0.88 17.60
N SER A 349 -7.23 -0.13 16.51
CA SER A 349 -7.82 -0.56 15.25
C SER A 349 -6.91 -1.65 14.70
N GLU A 350 -7.46 -2.85 14.62
CA GLU A 350 -6.79 -3.99 13.99
C GLU A 350 -6.41 -3.61 12.56
N PRO A 351 -5.26 -4.07 12.05
CA PRO A 351 -4.87 -3.82 10.67
C PRO A 351 -6.00 -4.29 9.75
N GLU A 352 -6.54 -3.37 8.96
CA GLU A 352 -7.42 -3.72 7.85
C GLU A 352 -6.65 -4.66 6.94
N GLU A 353 -7.02 -5.94 6.89
CA GLU A 353 -6.64 -6.78 5.76
C GLU A 353 -7.53 -6.36 4.59
N GLY A 354 -7.05 -5.39 3.82
CA GLY A 354 -7.47 -5.27 2.43
C GLY A 354 -7.06 -6.56 1.74
N ARG A 355 -7.98 -7.49 1.55
CA ARG A 355 -7.75 -8.75 0.81
C ARG A 355 -7.49 -8.47 -0.67
N GLY A 356 -6.34 -7.87 -0.97
CA GLY A 356 -5.73 -7.96 -2.28
C GLY A 356 -5.40 -9.41 -2.57
N LYS A 357 -5.53 -9.83 -3.83
CA LYS A 357 -5.15 -11.17 -4.30
C LYS A 357 -3.73 -11.58 -3.85
N VAL A 358 -2.85 -10.60 -3.60
CA VAL A 358 -1.46 -10.77 -3.13
C VAL A 358 -1.40 -11.30 -1.68
N ALA A 359 -2.17 -10.72 -0.74
CA ALA A 359 -2.19 -11.18 0.65
C ALA A 359 -2.77 -12.60 0.77
N ALA A 360 -3.77 -12.94 -0.05
CA ALA A 360 -4.33 -14.29 -0.14
C ALA A 360 -3.34 -15.31 -0.72
N PHE A 361 -2.56 -14.91 -1.75
CA PHE A 361 -1.52 -15.75 -2.34
C PHE A 361 -0.37 -16.06 -1.37
N LEU A 362 0.10 -15.05 -0.61
CA LEU A 362 1.16 -15.24 0.40
C LEU A 362 0.72 -16.18 1.53
N LYS A 363 -0.55 -16.14 1.94
CA LYS A 363 -1.12 -17.09 2.90
C LYS A 363 -1.15 -18.53 2.36
N GLN A 364 -1.36 -18.70 1.06
CA GLN A 364 -1.38 -20.03 0.42
C GLN A 364 0.00 -20.67 0.35
N GLN A 365 1.08 -19.89 0.20
CA GLN A 365 2.45 -20.41 0.20
C GLN A 365 2.96 -20.78 1.61
N GLY A 366 2.35 -20.27 2.68
CA GLY A 366 2.74 -20.57 4.07
C GLY A 366 2.13 -21.86 4.68
N GLY A 367 1.44 -22.69 3.90
CA GLY A 367 0.62 -23.79 4.43
C GLY A 367 1.22 -25.17 4.23
N GLY A 368 2.00 -25.66 5.20
CA GLY A 368 2.46 -27.05 5.19
C GLY A 368 3.02 -27.57 6.51
N ILE A 369 2.22 -27.67 7.58
CA ILE A 369 2.34 -28.72 8.63
C ILE A 369 0.95 -28.92 9.27
N LYS A 370 0.54 -30.19 9.39
CA LYS A 370 -0.74 -30.63 9.96
C LYS A 370 -0.85 -30.33 11.47
N ALA A 371 -2.02 -29.83 11.83
CA ALA A 371 -2.74 -29.85 13.12
C ALA A 371 -2.05 -30.38 14.40
N SER A 372 -1.92 -29.50 15.39
CA SER A 372 -2.42 -29.76 16.75
C SER A 372 -2.66 -28.47 17.52
N ILE A 373 -3.84 -28.40 18.14
CA ILE A 373 -4.38 -27.29 18.91
C ILE A 373 -3.63 -27.15 20.23
N LYS A 374 -3.06 -25.96 20.50
CA LYS A 374 -3.08 -25.30 21.82
C LYS A 374 -2.82 -23.80 21.65
N SER A 375 -3.72 -23.02 22.25
CA SER A 375 -3.79 -21.57 22.25
C SER A 375 -2.55 -20.93 22.87
N ALA A 376 -1.69 -20.36 22.03
CA ALA A 376 -0.81 -19.26 22.35
C ALA A 376 -1.01 -18.19 21.26
N PRO A 377 -0.92 -16.89 21.57
CA PRO A 377 -1.03 -15.86 20.54
C PRO A 377 0.15 -16.06 19.58
N ALA A 378 -0.17 -16.43 18.34
CA ALA A 378 0.81 -16.58 17.29
C ALA A 378 1.52 -15.23 17.11
N LYS A 379 2.76 -15.13 17.58
CA LYS A 379 3.68 -14.14 17.03
C LYS A 379 3.81 -14.54 15.56
N GLU A 380 3.27 -13.70 14.69
CA GLU A 380 3.45 -13.79 13.25
C GLU A 380 4.93 -13.50 12.96
N GLU A 381 5.81 -14.45 13.26
CA GLU A 381 7.22 -14.41 12.89
C GLU A 381 7.26 -14.57 11.37
N ALA A 382 7.86 -13.59 10.68
CA ALA A 382 8.08 -13.67 9.25
C ALA A 382 8.77 -15.01 8.95
N PRO A 383 8.22 -15.85 8.06
CA PRO A 383 8.82 -17.14 7.77
C PRO A 383 10.26 -16.93 7.29
N PRO A 384 11.22 -17.78 7.71
CA PRO A 384 12.59 -17.68 7.23
C PRO A 384 12.59 -17.88 5.72
N LEU A 385 12.91 -16.81 4.99
CA LEU A 385 12.99 -16.80 3.52
C LEU A 385 14.34 -17.33 3.00
N LEU A 386 15.32 -17.51 3.89
CA LEU A 386 16.65 -18.01 3.58
C LEU A 386 16.87 -19.32 4.35
N ASP A 387 17.27 -20.36 3.63
CA ASP A 387 17.58 -21.66 4.22
C ASP A 387 18.87 -21.56 5.06
N GLY A 388 18.85 -22.19 6.23
CA GLY A 388 19.99 -22.20 7.15
C GLY A 388 21.19 -22.98 6.60
N GLY A 389 22.40 -22.62 7.05
CA GLY A 389 23.64 -23.34 6.69
C GLY A 389 24.37 -22.83 5.45
N GLY A 390 23.96 -21.67 4.90
CA GLY A 390 24.66 -21.00 3.81
C GLY A 390 26.03 -20.40 4.19
N LYS A 391 26.85 -20.14 3.18
CA LYS A 391 28.17 -19.48 3.28
C LYS A 391 27.98 -17.97 3.28
N LEU A 392 28.49 -17.30 4.32
CA LEU A 392 28.44 -15.85 4.47
C LEU A 392 29.80 -15.22 4.15
N GLU A 393 29.82 -14.24 3.25
CA GLU A 393 30.98 -13.43 2.91
C GLU A 393 30.65 -11.95 3.06
N VAL A 394 31.49 -11.21 3.79
CA VAL A 394 31.28 -9.79 4.09
C VAL A 394 32.52 -9.02 3.72
N TRP A 395 32.33 -7.89 3.03
CA TRP A 395 33.40 -6.96 2.69
C TRP A 395 33.03 -5.54 3.15
N CYS A 396 34.00 -4.81 3.67
CA CYS A 396 33.88 -3.38 3.90
C CYS A 396 34.38 -2.63 2.66
N ILE A 397 33.69 -1.56 2.27
CA ILE A 397 34.19 -0.65 1.25
C ILE A 397 35.29 0.20 1.84
N ASN A 398 36.38 0.32 1.09
CA ASN A 398 37.48 1.19 1.45
C ASN A 398 38.08 1.77 0.16
N GLU A 399 37.96 3.08 -0.02
CA GLU A 399 38.37 3.79 -1.24
C GLU A 399 37.67 3.19 -2.47
N ASN A 400 38.45 2.64 -3.40
CA ASN A 400 37.95 2.12 -4.67
C ASN A 400 37.87 0.58 -4.68
N ALA A 401 37.89 -0.07 -3.51
CA ALA A 401 37.90 -1.52 -3.40
C ALA A 401 37.02 -2.03 -2.25
N LYS A 402 36.78 -3.35 -2.27
CA LYS A 402 36.16 -4.07 -1.15
C LYS A 402 37.22 -4.89 -0.42
N THR A 403 37.26 -4.77 0.90
CA THR A 403 38.21 -5.48 1.76
C THR A 403 37.47 -6.54 2.56
N SER A 404 37.97 -7.77 2.58
CA SER A 404 37.31 -8.85 3.31
C SER A 404 37.29 -8.54 4.81
N VAL A 405 36.11 -8.64 5.42
CA VAL A 405 35.99 -8.50 6.87
C VAL A 405 36.55 -9.77 7.53
N PRO A 406 37.41 -9.67 8.55
CA PRO A 406 37.90 -10.82 9.31
C PRO A 406 36.75 -11.63 9.91
N LYS A 407 36.88 -12.95 9.97
CA LYS A 407 35.81 -13.85 10.47
C LYS A 407 35.31 -13.49 11.87
N GLN A 408 36.19 -13.00 12.74
CA GLN A 408 35.88 -12.58 14.11
C GLN A 408 35.12 -11.25 14.20
N ASP A 409 35.08 -10.49 13.11
CA ASP A 409 34.40 -9.19 13.03
C ASP A 409 33.16 -9.25 12.13
N VAL A 410 32.89 -10.39 11.47
CA VAL A 410 31.64 -10.63 10.74
C VAL A 410 30.47 -10.49 11.72
N GLY A 411 29.58 -9.52 11.44
CA GLY A 411 28.48 -9.14 12.33
C GLY A 411 28.69 -7.78 13.00
N LYS A 412 29.89 -7.19 12.96
CA LYS A 412 30.15 -5.80 13.38
C LYS A 412 30.02 -4.87 12.19
N PHE A 413 29.15 -3.88 12.30
CA PHE A 413 28.89 -2.87 11.28
C PHE A 413 29.17 -1.49 11.85
N TYR A 414 29.93 -0.67 11.14
CA TYR A 414 30.26 0.68 11.56
C TYR A 414 29.41 1.71 10.81
N SER A 415 28.86 2.68 11.53
CA SER A 415 27.89 3.66 10.99
C SER A 415 28.48 4.58 9.90
N GLY A 416 29.80 4.74 9.89
CA GLY A 416 30.57 5.51 8.92
C GLY A 416 30.98 4.74 7.66
N ASP A 417 30.69 3.44 7.58
CA ASP A 417 31.16 2.58 6.49
C ASP A 417 30.01 2.01 5.66
N CYS A 418 30.35 1.48 4.48
CA CYS A 418 29.47 0.66 3.66
C CYS A 418 29.99 -0.78 3.59
N TYR A 419 29.08 -1.76 3.58
CA TYR A 419 29.43 -3.17 3.54
C TYR A 419 28.72 -3.87 2.39
N VAL A 420 29.41 -4.79 1.72
CA VAL A 420 28.82 -5.73 0.77
C VAL A 420 28.72 -7.10 1.44
N VAL A 421 27.55 -7.71 1.36
CA VAL A 421 27.25 -9.01 1.98
C VAL A 421 26.76 -9.96 0.91
N LEU A 422 27.42 -11.11 0.77
CA LEU A 422 26.97 -12.20 -0.07
C LEU A 422 26.69 -13.42 0.82
N TYR A 423 25.46 -13.91 0.76
CA TYR A 423 25.04 -15.14 1.42
C TYR A 423 24.66 -16.16 0.36
N SER A 424 25.42 -17.25 0.27
CA SER A 424 25.17 -18.36 -0.66
C SER A 424 24.50 -19.52 0.08
N TYR A 425 23.36 -19.99 -0.39
CA TYR A 425 22.59 -21.05 0.25
C TYR A 425 22.05 -22.03 -0.79
N HIS A 426 21.65 -23.22 -0.35
CA HIS A 426 21.05 -24.22 -1.23
C HIS A 426 19.55 -24.22 -1.00
N SER A 427 18.78 -23.94 -2.05
CA SER A 427 17.33 -24.01 -1.97
C SER A 427 16.86 -25.45 -1.74
N HIS A 428 15.92 -25.65 -0.82
CA HIS A 428 15.31 -26.96 -0.58
C HIS A 428 14.66 -27.59 -1.82
N HIS A 429 14.24 -26.78 -2.81
CA HIS A 429 13.46 -27.25 -3.96
C HIS A 429 14.29 -27.63 -5.17
N ASP A 430 15.48 -27.05 -5.33
CA ASP A 430 16.32 -27.25 -6.49
C ASP A 430 17.76 -27.31 -5.95
N LYS A 431 18.54 -28.36 -6.22
CA LYS A 431 19.93 -28.54 -5.70
C LYS A 431 20.93 -27.48 -6.23
N LYS A 432 20.44 -26.31 -6.62
CA LYS A 432 21.19 -25.17 -7.11
C LYS A 432 21.54 -24.25 -5.93
N GLU A 433 22.72 -23.67 -6.03
CA GLU A 433 23.16 -22.60 -5.14
C GLU A 433 22.44 -21.31 -5.54
N ASP A 434 21.70 -20.73 -4.59
CA ASP A 434 21.07 -19.42 -4.67
C ASP A 434 21.87 -18.40 -3.85
N TYR A 435 21.68 -17.12 -4.16
CA TYR A 435 22.49 -16.04 -3.61
C TYR A 435 21.61 -14.89 -3.11
N TYR A 436 21.95 -14.38 -1.93
CA TYR A 436 21.41 -13.13 -1.40
C TYR A 436 22.56 -12.12 -1.32
N LEU A 437 22.49 -11.08 -2.15
CA LEU A 437 23.55 -10.09 -2.32
C LEU A 437 23.03 -8.71 -1.88
N CYS A 438 23.58 -8.19 -0.79
CA CYS A 438 23.17 -6.90 -0.26
C CYS A 438 24.34 -5.94 -0.13
N TRP A 439 24.04 -4.64 -0.12
CA TRP A 439 24.93 -3.66 0.48
C TRP A 439 24.24 -2.90 1.58
N TRP A 440 24.90 -2.85 2.73
CA TRP A 440 24.47 -2.12 3.90
C TRP A 440 25.17 -0.77 3.94
N ILE A 441 24.39 0.30 4.14
CA ILE A 441 24.84 1.68 4.13
C ILE A 441 24.73 2.24 5.54
N GLY A 442 25.88 2.56 6.13
CA GLY A 442 25.96 3.25 7.40
C GLY A 442 25.37 4.65 7.33
N LYS A 443 24.71 5.08 8.40
CA LYS A 443 24.05 6.39 8.52
C LYS A 443 25.01 7.55 8.26
N ASP A 444 26.24 7.42 8.73
CA ASP A 444 27.30 8.42 8.69
C ASP A 444 28.32 8.15 7.58
N SER A 445 28.05 7.18 6.69
CA SER A 445 28.95 6.85 5.58
C SER A 445 29.04 7.93 4.53
N ILE A 446 30.18 8.03 3.85
CA ILE A 446 30.42 9.05 2.82
C ILE A 446 29.80 8.67 1.48
N GLU A 447 29.61 9.65 0.60
CA GLU A 447 28.92 9.46 -0.68
C GLU A 447 29.71 8.55 -1.62
N GLU A 448 31.03 8.69 -1.61
CA GLU A 448 31.97 7.94 -2.44
C GLU A 448 31.90 6.43 -2.13
N ASP A 449 31.95 6.06 -0.84
CA ASP A 449 31.84 4.67 -0.40
C ASP A 449 30.46 4.08 -0.75
N ARG A 450 29.38 4.89 -0.68
CA ARG A 450 28.02 4.48 -1.06
C ARG A 450 27.90 4.20 -2.55
N MET A 451 28.48 5.06 -3.40
CA MET A 451 28.51 4.85 -4.85
C MET A 451 29.34 3.62 -5.21
N MET A 452 30.52 3.47 -4.59
CA MET A 452 31.40 2.34 -4.82
C MET A 452 30.75 1.02 -4.41
N ALA A 453 30.04 0.98 -3.28
CA ALA A 453 29.26 -0.19 -2.86
C ALA A 453 28.24 -0.61 -3.92
N ALA A 454 27.47 0.35 -4.46
CA ALA A 454 26.47 0.10 -5.48
C ALA A 454 27.08 -0.40 -6.80
N GLU A 455 28.21 0.18 -7.22
CA GLU A 455 28.93 -0.24 -8.42
C GLU A 455 29.45 -1.69 -8.27
N LEU A 456 30.07 -2.01 -7.14
CA LEU A 456 30.61 -3.34 -6.87
C LEU A 456 29.52 -4.41 -6.77
N VAL A 457 28.40 -4.11 -6.12
CA VAL A 457 27.25 -5.03 -6.07
C VAL A 457 26.70 -5.27 -7.48
N THR A 458 26.59 -4.23 -8.30
CA THR A 458 26.14 -4.37 -9.70
C THR A 458 27.09 -5.27 -10.50
N LYS A 459 28.41 -5.07 -10.36
CA LYS A 459 29.43 -5.92 -10.98
C LYS A 459 29.31 -7.38 -10.52
N MET A 460 29.11 -7.61 -9.21
CA MET A 460 28.94 -8.97 -8.65
C MET A 460 27.62 -9.63 -9.10
N PHE A 461 26.54 -8.87 -9.20
CA PHE A 461 25.27 -9.38 -9.70
C PHE A 461 25.37 -9.82 -11.16
N ASN A 462 26.04 -9.02 -11.99
CA ASN A 462 26.29 -9.35 -13.39
C ASN A 462 27.20 -10.58 -13.52
N SER A 463 28.25 -10.71 -12.71
CA SER A 463 29.12 -11.90 -12.74
C SER A 463 28.40 -13.18 -12.29
N LEU A 464 27.41 -13.05 -11.39
CA LEU A 464 26.51 -14.13 -10.98
C LEU A 464 25.32 -14.36 -11.93
N LYS A 465 25.35 -13.72 -13.11
CA LYS A 465 24.35 -13.84 -14.20
C LYS A 465 22.94 -13.38 -13.80
N GLY A 466 22.86 -12.37 -12.92
CA GLY A 466 21.60 -11.80 -12.47
C GLY A 466 20.73 -12.73 -11.63
N ARG A 467 21.31 -13.82 -11.11
CA ARG A 467 20.62 -14.78 -10.22
C ARG A 467 20.39 -14.29 -8.79
N PRO A 468 21.28 -13.50 -8.16
CA PRO A 468 21.10 -13.14 -6.76
C PRO A 468 19.85 -12.30 -6.51
N VAL A 469 19.18 -12.52 -5.37
CA VAL A 469 18.28 -11.52 -4.82
C VAL A 469 19.12 -10.35 -4.32
N MET A 470 18.90 -9.16 -4.89
CA MET A 470 19.67 -7.96 -4.58
C MET A 470 18.95 -7.05 -3.57
N GLY A 471 19.64 -6.59 -2.54
CA GLY A 471 19.09 -5.69 -1.51
C GLY A 471 19.96 -4.47 -1.21
N ARG A 472 19.35 -3.28 -1.21
CA ARG A 472 19.95 -2.05 -0.66
C ARG A 472 19.41 -1.82 0.75
N ILE A 473 20.29 -1.76 1.73
CA ILE A 473 19.89 -1.72 3.15
C ILE A 473 20.51 -0.50 3.81
N PHE A 474 19.70 0.27 4.53
CA PHE A 474 20.16 1.39 5.33
C PHE A 474 20.23 1.02 6.80
N GLN A 475 21.20 1.58 7.51
CA GLN A 475 21.30 1.48 8.96
C GLN A 475 19.96 1.85 9.63
N GLY A 476 19.48 0.96 10.51
CA GLY A 476 18.21 1.13 11.22
C GLY A 476 16.97 0.67 10.45
N LYS A 477 17.11 0.33 9.17
CA LYS A 477 16.04 -0.22 8.30
C LYS A 477 16.41 -1.61 7.76
N GLU A 478 17.16 -2.38 8.53
CA GLU A 478 17.55 -3.73 8.16
C GLU A 478 16.34 -4.66 8.11
N PRO A 479 16.14 -5.39 7.00
CA PRO A 479 15.04 -6.33 6.91
C PRO A 479 15.30 -7.56 7.81
N PRO A 480 14.25 -8.19 8.34
CA PRO A 480 14.33 -9.40 9.18
C PRO A 480 15.25 -10.52 8.67
N GLN A 481 15.33 -10.69 7.33
CA GLN A 481 16.15 -11.73 6.72
C GLN A 481 17.65 -11.39 6.77
N PHE A 482 17.99 -10.11 6.59
CA PHE A 482 19.37 -9.64 6.71
C PHE A 482 19.87 -9.71 8.15
N VAL A 483 19.02 -9.42 9.14
CA VAL A 483 19.40 -9.57 10.55
C VAL A 483 19.67 -11.04 10.89
N ALA A 484 18.85 -11.96 10.37
CA ALA A 484 18.93 -13.39 10.70
C ALA A 484 20.24 -14.07 10.30
N ILE A 485 20.89 -13.62 9.22
CA ILE A 485 22.16 -14.20 8.75
C ILE A 485 23.35 -13.83 9.66
N PHE A 486 23.16 -12.92 10.64
CA PHE A 486 24.16 -12.55 11.64
C PHE A 486 23.72 -12.98 13.05
N GLN A 487 24.58 -13.72 13.75
CA GLN A 487 24.31 -14.21 15.11
C GLN A 487 25.56 -14.01 15.99
N PRO A 488 25.83 -12.79 16.50
CA PRO A 488 24.96 -11.59 16.53
C PRO A 488 25.26 -10.52 15.46
N MET A 489 24.31 -9.60 15.25
CA MET A 489 24.53 -8.32 14.53
C MET A 489 24.73 -7.18 15.53
N VAL A 490 25.83 -6.43 15.39
CA VAL A 490 26.16 -5.27 16.24
C VAL A 490 26.48 -4.06 15.35
N VAL A 491 25.79 -2.94 15.59
CA VAL A 491 26.03 -1.67 14.91
C VAL A 491 26.78 -0.72 15.84
N LEU A 492 27.92 -0.24 15.40
CA LEU A 492 28.89 0.58 16.13
C LEU A 492 28.99 1.98 15.49
N LYS A 493 29.42 2.96 16.29
CA LYS A 493 29.64 4.34 15.84
C LYS A 493 30.97 4.49 15.09
N GLY A 494 31.03 5.55 14.28
CA GLY A 494 32.16 5.90 13.41
C GLY A 494 32.41 4.88 12.31
N GLY A 495 33.63 4.84 11.77
CA GLY A 495 33.98 4.08 10.56
C GLY A 495 35.47 3.76 10.47
N LEU A 496 35.80 2.68 9.77
CA LEU A 496 37.15 2.20 9.56
C LEU A 496 37.69 2.52 8.15
N SER A 497 36.83 2.91 7.20
CA SER A 497 37.28 3.25 5.85
C SER A 497 38.18 4.50 5.87
N SER A 498 39.24 4.50 5.07
CA SER A 498 40.12 5.67 4.93
C SER A 498 39.35 6.86 4.35
N GLY A 499 38.35 6.61 3.50
CA GLY A 499 37.40 7.61 3.03
C GLY A 499 36.70 8.32 4.19
N TYR A 500 36.08 7.56 5.10
CA TYR A 500 35.44 8.09 6.30
C TYR A 500 36.45 8.83 7.20
N LYS A 501 37.63 8.24 7.43
CA LYS A 501 38.68 8.86 8.26
C LYS A 501 39.18 10.19 7.71
N ASN A 502 39.37 10.29 6.40
CA ASN A 502 39.76 11.54 5.75
C ASN A 502 38.62 12.56 5.83
N TYR A 503 37.38 12.14 5.59
CA TYR A 503 36.20 13.01 5.69
C TYR A 503 36.05 13.66 7.07
N ILE A 504 36.19 12.90 8.16
CA ILE A 504 36.09 13.47 9.51
C ILE A 504 37.21 14.44 9.81
N VAL A 505 38.44 14.18 9.33
CA VAL A 505 39.58 15.09 9.47
C VAL A 505 39.32 16.38 8.68
N ASP A 506 38.90 16.27 7.42
CA ASP A 506 38.63 17.41 6.54
C ASP A 506 37.48 18.30 7.04
N LYS A 507 36.47 17.68 7.69
CA LYS A 507 35.33 18.40 8.28
C LYS A 507 35.53 18.80 9.73
N ASN A 508 36.69 18.48 10.33
CA ASN A 508 36.99 18.72 11.74
C ASN A 508 35.91 18.14 12.68
N ILE A 509 35.46 16.92 12.38
CA ILE A 509 34.49 16.16 13.17
C ILE A 509 35.27 15.25 14.13
N ASN A 510 34.80 15.13 15.37
CA ASN A 510 35.40 14.24 16.34
C ASN A 510 35.26 12.78 15.92
N ASP A 511 36.35 12.02 16.02
CA ASP A 511 36.33 10.59 15.71
C ASP A 511 35.64 9.80 16.85
N GLU A 512 34.36 9.47 16.65
CA GLU A 512 33.58 8.61 17.55
C GLU A 512 33.71 7.12 17.19
N THR A 513 34.69 6.73 16.36
CA THR A 513 34.84 5.33 15.94
C THR A 513 35.09 4.43 17.13
N TYR A 514 34.25 3.40 17.23
CA TYR A 514 34.43 2.38 18.24
C TYR A 514 35.77 1.67 18.09
N ILE A 515 36.48 1.52 19.21
CA ILE A 515 37.66 0.69 19.35
C ILE A 515 37.49 -0.18 20.60
N ALA A 516 38.14 -1.33 20.67
CA ALA A 516 37.96 -2.29 21.77
C ALA A 516 38.31 -1.74 23.16
N ASP A 517 39.02 -0.61 23.23
CA ASP A 517 39.40 0.08 24.47
C ASP A 517 38.65 1.41 24.68
N SER A 518 37.74 1.81 23.77
CA SER A 518 36.94 3.03 23.97
C SER A 518 35.83 2.82 24.98
N VAL A 519 35.33 3.94 25.51
CA VAL A 519 34.14 3.94 26.34
C VAL A 519 32.91 3.89 25.43
N ALA A 520 32.04 2.91 25.62
CA ALA A 520 30.88 2.70 24.74
C ALA A 520 29.69 2.13 25.51
N LEU A 521 28.49 2.56 25.11
CA LEU A 521 27.22 2.01 25.59
C LEU A 521 26.51 1.32 24.43
N VAL A 522 26.20 0.04 24.55
CA VAL A 522 25.52 -0.77 23.53
C VAL A 522 24.19 -1.24 24.08
N ARG A 523 23.10 -0.98 23.34
CA ARG A 523 21.74 -1.36 23.70
C ARG A 523 21.35 -2.70 23.05
N ILE A 524 20.69 -3.56 23.82
CA ILE A 524 20.17 -4.86 23.41
C ILE A 524 18.65 -4.87 23.64
N SER A 525 17.89 -4.71 22.55
CA SER A 525 16.43 -4.58 22.59
C SER A 525 15.71 -5.88 22.22
N GLY A 526 16.12 -6.56 21.15
CA GLY A 526 15.47 -7.76 20.63
C GLY A 526 16.34 -9.00 20.68
N THR A 527 15.70 -10.17 20.69
CA THR A 527 16.37 -11.48 20.87
C THR A 527 15.94 -12.54 19.86
N SER A 528 14.86 -12.31 19.10
CA SER A 528 14.45 -13.23 18.04
C SER A 528 15.52 -13.26 16.95
N VAL A 529 15.65 -14.38 16.25
CA VAL A 529 16.60 -14.56 15.14
C VAL A 529 16.51 -13.40 14.13
N HIS A 530 15.29 -12.92 13.87
CA HIS A 530 14.98 -11.84 12.93
C HIS A 530 15.09 -10.41 13.48
N ASN A 531 15.42 -10.27 14.76
CA ASN A 531 15.50 -8.98 15.46
C ASN A 531 16.42 -9.11 16.68
N ASN A 532 17.67 -9.53 16.48
CA ASN A 532 18.69 -9.70 17.53
C ASN A 532 19.77 -8.59 17.50
N LYS A 533 19.45 -7.45 16.87
CA LYS A 533 20.41 -6.37 16.61
C LYS A 533 20.76 -5.62 17.89
N ALA A 534 22.05 -5.48 18.15
CA ALA A 534 22.59 -4.61 19.19
C ALA A 534 23.12 -3.31 18.56
N VAL A 535 22.92 -2.18 19.23
CA VAL A 535 23.25 -0.86 18.66
C VAL A 535 23.99 -0.03 19.69
N GLN A 536 25.15 0.51 19.31
CA GLN A 536 25.84 1.51 20.10
C GLN A 536 25.00 2.80 20.15
N VAL A 537 24.72 3.26 21.36
CA VAL A 537 23.92 4.47 21.63
C VAL A 537 24.81 5.54 22.26
N ASP A 538 24.27 6.73 22.47
CA ASP A 538 24.99 7.81 23.14
C ASP A 538 25.37 7.40 24.57
N LEU A 539 26.59 7.75 24.97
CA LEU A 539 27.15 7.47 26.28
C LEU A 539 26.55 8.41 27.33
N ALA A 540 25.27 8.18 27.65
CA ALA A 540 24.50 9.00 28.58
C ALA A 540 23.51 8.14 29.36
N ALA A 541 23.23 8.53 30.61
CA ALA A 541 22.23 7.85 31.43
C ALA A 541 20.81 7.89 30.82
N THR A 542 20.49 8.95 30.07
CA THR A 542 19.21 9.12 29.34
C THR A 542 18.98 8.09 28.24
N SER A 543 20.04 7.43 27.75
CA SER A 543 19.96 6.36 26.76
C SER A 543 19.41 5.03 27.32
N LEU A 544 19.39 4.86 28.64
CA LEU A 544 18.92 3.63 29.29
C LEU A 544 17.40 3.44 29.15
N ASN A 545 16.95 2.19 29.23
CA ASN A 545 15.53 1.82 29.25
C ASN A 545 15.30 0.59 30.12
N SER A 546 14.34 0.67 31.03
CA SER A 546 14.02 -0.41 31.97
C SER A 546 13.55 -1.73 31.31
N ASN A 547 13.19 -1.72 30.02
CA ASN A 547 12.73 -2.91 29.26
C ASN A 547 13.84 -3.64 28.51
N GLU A 548 15.09 -3.20 28.61
CA GLU A 548 16.19 -3.63 27.76
C GLU A 548 17.44 -3.97 28.57
N CYS A 549 18.43 -4.60 27.92
CA CYS A 549 19.76 -4.78 28.50
C CYS A 549 20.75 -3.84 27.83
N PHE A 550 21.75 -3.40 28.58
CA PHE A 550 22.81 -2.52 28.08
C PHE A 550 24.17 -3.07 28.44
N LEU A 551 25.12 -2.94 27.52
CA LEU A 551 26.54 -3.22 27.75
C LEU A 551 27.27 -1.88 27.86
N LEU A 552 27.94 -1.63 28.98
CA LEU A 552 28.79 -0.47 29.18
C LEU A 552 30.25 -0.91 29.26
N GLN A 553 31.05 -0.49 28.28
CA GLN A 553 32.50 -0.65 28.28
C GLN A 553 33.14 0.63 28.80
N SER A 554 33.90 0.55 29.89
CA SER A 554 34.64 1.68 30.47
C SER A 554 35.83 1.18 31.29
N GLY A 555 36.86 0.67 30.59
CA GLY A 555 37.99 -0.06 31.18
C GLY A 555 37.62 -1.45 31.75
N SER A 556 36.49 -1.56 32.46
CA SER A 556 35.76 -2.80 32.78
C SER A 556 34.56 -2.97 31.85
N MET A 557 34.08 -4.21 31.70
CA MET A 557 32.84 -4.52 30.99
C MET A 557 31.69 -4.67 31.99
N PHE A 558 30.62 -3.90 31.82
CA PHE A 558 29.40 -3.99 32.63
C PHE A 558 28.21 -4.42 31.77
N ILE A 559 27.40 -5.35 32.28
CA ILE A 559 26.07 -5.60 31.73
C ILE A 559 25.05 -5.05 32.73
N TRP A 560 24.25 -4.10 32.28
CA TRP A 560 23.14 -3.54 33.02
C TRP A 560 21.83 -4.20 32.57
N HIS A 561 21.08 -4.76 33.53
CA HIS A 561 19.79 -5.39 33.31
C HIS A 561 18.67 -4.46 33.75
N GLY A 562 17.86 -3.98 32.80
CA GLY A 562 16.61 -3.30 33.12
C GLY A 562 15.65 -4.22 33.90
N VAL A 563 14.85 -3.65 34.79
CA VAL A 563 13.94 -4.40 35.67
C VAL A 563 12.88 -5.20 34.90
N HIS A 564 12.53 -4.76 33.69
CA HIS A 564 11.61 -5.45 32.76
C HIS A 564 12.34 -6.17 31.61
N SER A 565 13.67 -6.27 31.66
CA SER A 565 14.43 -7.05 30.68
C SER A 565 14.15 -8.54 30.79
N THR A 566 14.10 -9.21 29.65
CA THR A 566 13.88 -10.66 29.51
C THR A 566 15.17 -11.44 29.74
N TYR A 567 15.03 -12.70 30.13
CA TYR A 567 16.18 -13.59 30.33
C TYR A 567 16.98 -13.80 29.04
N GLU A 568 16.30 -13.86 27.90
CA GLU A 568 16.91 -13.98 26.58
C GLU A 568 17.78 -12.76 26.24
N GLN A 569 17.34 -11.54 26.62
CA GLN A 569 18.12 -10.32 26.40
C GLN A 569 19.40 -10.35 27.24
N GLN A 570 19.33 -10.85 28.48
CA GLN A 570 20.49 -10.98 29.37
C GLN A 570 21.51 -11.98 28.82
N GLN A 571 21.06 -13.12 28.29
CA GLN A 571 21.94 -14.10 27.64
C GLN A 571 22.59 -13.52 26.37
N LEU A 572 21.83 -12.80 25.55
CA LEU A 572 22.36 -12.17 24.34
C LEU A 572 23.38 -11.07 24.68
N ALA A 573 23.13 -10.28 25.72
CA ALA A 573 24.07 -9.26 26.20
C ALA A 573 25.42 -9.88 26.60
N ALA A 574 25.42 -11.04 27.26
CA ALA A 574 26.65 -11.76 27.59
C ALA A 574 27.41 -12.24 26.34
N LYS A 575 26.69 -12.77 25.33
CA LYS A 575 27.30 -13.15 24.05
C LYS A 575 27.89 -11.96 23.30
N ILE A 576 27.22 -10.82 23.32
CA ILE A 576 27.71 -9.58 22.68
C ILE A 576 28.93 -9.04 23.43
N ALA A 577 28.96 -9.12 24.76
CA ALA A 577 30.12 -8.73 25.56
C ALA A 577 31.38 -9.51 25.13
N ASP A 578 31.25 -10.84 25.04
CA ASP A 578 32.34 -11.72 24.58
C ASP A 578 32.71 -11.46 23.11
N PHE A 579 31.72 -11.22 22.25
CA PHE A 579 31.95 -10.89 20.83
C PHE A 579 32.70 -9.57 20.62
N LEU A 580 32.43 -8.56 21.44
CA LEU A 580 33.10 -7.26 21.37
C LEU A 580 34.48 -7.29 22.03
N LYS A 581 34.64 -7.99 23.16
CA LYS A 581 35.90 -8.08 23.89
C LYS A 581 36.07 -9.46 24.53
N PRO A 582 36.59 -10.45 23.77
CA PRO A 582 36.71 -11.83 24.24
C PRO A 582 37.57 -11.96 25.51
N GLY A 583 37.14 -12.81 26.44
CA GLY A 583 37.93 -13.16 27.62
C GLY A 583 38.00 -12.11 28.74
N VAL A 584 37.22 -11.03 28.67
CA VAL A 584 37.15 -10.02 29.73
C VAL A 584 36.09 -10.37 30.78
N SER A 585 36.42 -10.19 32.06
CA SER A 585 35.46 -10.37 33.16
C SER A 585 34.35 -9.33 33.07
N VAL A 586 33.10 -9.81 33.03
CA VAL A 586 31.91 -8.96 32.95
C VAL A 586 31.28 -8.78 34.33
N LYS A 587 30.98 -7.53 34.69
CA LYS A 587 30.29 -7.17 35.94
C LYS A 587 28.80 -7.00 35.65
N HIS A 588 27.97 -7.80 36.32
CA HIS A 588 26.52 -7.69 36.17
C HIS A 588 25.95 -6.68 37.17
N THR A 589 25.09 -5.80 36.66
CA THR A 589 24.45 -4.74 37.42
C THR A 589 22.95 -4.79 37.14
N LYS A 590 22.12 -4.79 38.18
CA LYS A 590 20.66 -4.69 38.02
C LYS A 590 20.22 -3.23 38.15
N GLU A 591 19.15 -2.86 37.44
CA GLU A 591 18.50 -1.57 37.61
C GLU A 591 18.20 -1.28 39.09
N GLY A 592 18.66 -0.13 39.58
CA GLY A 592 18.55 0.30 40.98
C GLY A 592 19.68 -0.19 41.91
N ALA A 593 20.57 -1.07 41.45
CA ALA A 593 21.71 -1.59 42.20
C ALA A 593 23.06 -1.17 41.58
N GLU A 594 23.08 -0.06 40.85
CA GLU A 594 24.27 0.41 40.14
C GLU A 594 25.32 1.02 41.08
N ILE A 595 26.58 0.63 40.88
CA ILE A 595 27.73 1.20 41.61
C ILE A 595 28.12 2.58 41.04
N SER A 596 28.81 3.39 41.83
CA SER A 596 29.26 4.74 41.41
C SER A 596 30.07 4.72 40.12
N ALA A 597 30.95 3.73 39.93
CA ALA A 597 31.77 3.60 38.72
C ALA A 597 30.94 3.45 37.43
N PHE A 598 29.75 2.85 37.50
CA PHE A 598 28.84 2.74 36.37
C PHE A 598 28.29 4.11 35.97
N TRP A 599 27.79 4.88 36.94
CA TRP A 599 27.25 6.22 36.68
C TRP A 599 28.32 7.21 36.25
N SER A 600 29.52 7.15 36.85
CA SER A 600 30.65 7.99 36.44
C SER A 600 31.03 7.79 34.97
N ALA A 601 30.95 6.56 34.47
CA ALA A 601 31.22 6.25 33.07
C ALA A 601 30.13 6.77 32.10
N LEU A 602 28.91 7.05 32.59
CA LEU A 602 27.80 7.62 31.82
C LEU A 602 27.69 9.15 31.94
N GLY A 603 28.67 9.80 32.58
CA GLY A 603 28.63 11.25 32.83
C GLY A 603 27.76 11.67 34.02
N GLY A 604 27.26 10.72 34.81
CA GLY A 604 26.39 10.98 35.97
C GLY A 604 25.11 10.16 35.93
N LYS A 605 24.30 10.28 36.99
CA LYS A 605 22.98 9.66 37.08
C LYS A 605 21.91 10.67 36.66
N GLU A 606 21.11 10.29 35.67
CA GLU A 606 19.97 11.08 35.19
C GLU A 606 18.71 10.21 35.07
N ASN A 607 17.58 10.85 34.79
CA ASN A 607 16.31 10.16 34.56
C ASN A 607 16.29 9.52 33.16
N TYR A 608 15.73 8.32 33.07
CA TYR A 608 15.55 7.59 31.82
C TYR A 608 14.16 6.95 31.75
N THR A 609 13.76 6.46 30.58
CA THR A 609 12.39 6.00 30.35
C THR A 609 12.19 4.54 30.79
N SER A 610 11.04 4.26 31.42
CA SER A 610 10.56 2.89 31.66
C SER A 610 9.42 2.51 30.71
N LYS A 611 9.06 3.38 29.76
CA LYS A 611 8.01 3.10 28.78
C LYS A 611 8.52 2.11 27.74
N LYS A 612 7.71 1.10 27.44
CA LYS A 612 7.95 0.17 26.34
C LYS A 612 7.82 0.96 25.02
N ALA A 613 8.87 0.94 24.20
CA ALA A 613 8.80 1.52 22.87
C ALA A 613 7.67 0.81 22.08
N PRO A 614 6.82 1.55 21.36
CA PRO A 614 5.85 0.93 20.46
C PRO A 614 6.60 0.04 19.46
N LEU A 615 6.08 -1.16 19.21
CA LEU A 615 6.49 -1.93 18.05
C LEU A 615 6.08 -1.10 16.82
N GLU A 616 7.04 -0.48 16.12
CA GLU A 616 6.85 0.11 14.79
C GLU A 616 6.62 -0.99 13.74
N VAL A 617 5.72 -1.93 14.01
CA VAL A 617 5.23 -2.86 13.00
C VAL A 617 3.97 -2.23 12.45
N ILE A 618 4.14 -1.24 11.58
CA ILE A 618 3.08 -0.90 10.63
C ILE A 618 3.05 -2.09 9.67
N ILE A 619 2.10 -3.00 9.88
CA ILE A 619 1.82 -4.07 8.93
C ILE A 619 1.22 -3.38 7.71
N HIS A 620 2.06 -3.18 6.68
CA HIS A 620 1.61 -2.69 5.38
C HIS A 620 1.02 -3.85 4.60
N ASP A 621 -0.17 -3.67 4.04
CA ASP A 621 -0.68 -4.62 3.07
C ASP A 621 0.24 -4.63 1.84
N PRO A 622 0.58 -5.82 1.30
CA PRO A 622 1.41 -5.91 0.12
C PRO A 622 0.64 -5.43 -1.11
N HIS A 623 1.16 -4.39 -1.75
CA HIS A 623 0.61 -3.83 -2.99
C HIS A 623 1.48 -4.22 -4.19
N MET A 624 0.85 -4.48 -5.33
CA MET A 624 1.55 -4.79 -6.57
C MET A 624 1.26 -3.70 -7.60
N PHE A 625 2.32 -2.98 -7.97
CA PHE A 625 2.32 -1.93 -8.98
C PHE A 625 3.02 -2.40 -10.25
N THR A 626 2.61 -1.84 -11.38
CA THR A 626 3.37 -1.89 -12.63
C THR A 626 3.86 -0.48 -12.91
N TYR A 627 5.15 -0.30 -13.13
CA TYR A 627 5.72 0.99 -13.53
C TYR A 627 6.25 0.90 -14.96
N SER A 628 6.29 2.02 -15.67
CA SER A 628 6.91 2.09 -17.00
C SER A 628 7.43 3.48 -17.25
N ILE A 629 8.70 3.59 -17.62
CA ILE A 629 9.27 4.88 -17.97
C ILE A 629 8.92 5.17 -19.43
N LYS A 630 7.87 5.97 -19.66
CA LYS A 630 7.49 6.42 -21.01
C LYS A 630 7.82 7.90 -21.14
N LYS A 631 8.61 8.26 -22.16
CA LYS A 631 9.04 9.65 -22.45
C LYS A 631 9.74 10.34 -21.26
N GLY A 632 10.46 9.58 -20.43
CA GLY A 632 11.19 10.12 -19.27
C GLY A 632 10.33 10.41 -18.03
N VAL A 633 9.04 10.09 -18.06
CA VAL A 633 8.14 10.15 -16.90
C VAL A 633 8.00 8.75 -16.30
N PHE A 634 8.12 8.66 -14.97
CA PHE A 634 8.02 7.42 -14.19
C PHE A 634 6.57 6.93 -14.03
#